data_AF-A0A962ZS94-F1
#
_entry.id   AF-A0A962ZS94-F1
#
_cell.length_a   1.000
_cell.length_b   1.000
_cell.length_c   1.000
_cell.angle_alpha   90.00
_cell.angle_beta   90.00
_cell.angle_gamma   90.00
#
_symmetry.space_group_name_H-M   'P 1'
#
loop_
_entity.id
_entity.type
_entity.pdbx_description
1 polymer ?
#
loop_
_entity_poly.entity_id
_entity_poly.type
_entity_poly.pdbx_seq_one_letter_code
_entity_poly.pdbx_strand_id
1 'polypeptide(L)'
;LFGGWDYDNEDLGAADFVARGYAGGVPMGGTLSAAGKQAAPTFMVWASKDALSGNLDRIQIIKGWLDADGQQREKIYNVAWSGERKPDADGKLAAVGNTVDVAKASYTNSIGAPELSALWRDPDFDPSEQAFYYARVLEIPTPRWSTYDAKTLGIDVPEGLPASIQERAFSSPVWYRPSAGVTAKR
;
A
#
# COMPACT_ATOMS: atom_id res chain seq x y z
N LEU A 1 2.56 1.41 -9.29
CA LEU A 1 1.28 0.66 -9.20
C LEU A 1 0.62 0.67 -10.55
N PHE A 2 0.21 -0.50 -11.04
CA PHE A 2 -0.61 -0.67 -12.23
C PHE A 2 -1.83 -1.53 -11.89
N GLY A 3 -2.98 -1.24 -12.50
CA GLY A 3 -4.20 -2.05 -12.41
C GLY A 3 -4.56 -2.59 -13.79
N GLY A 4 -4.90 -3.87 -13.89
CA GLY A 4 -5.20 -4.55 -15.15
C GLY A 4 -6.05 -5.79 -14.90
N TRP A 5 -6.32 -6.57 -15.95
CA TRP A 5 -7.21 -7.74 -15.83
C TRP A 5 -6.43 -9.05 -15.81
N ASP A 6 -5.33 -9.11 -16.57
CA ASP A 6 -4.66 -10.37 -16.91
C ASP A 6 -3.18 -10.39 -16.48
N TYR A 7 -2.75 -9.55 -15.53
CA TYR A 7 -1.37 -9.62 -15.00
C TYR A 7 -1.09 -10.93 -14.28
N ASP A 8 0.16 -11.39 -14.38
CA ASP A 8 0.66 -12.58 -13.71
C ASP A 8 2.02 -12.35 -13.00
N ASN A 9 2.59 -13.44 -12.46
CA ASN A 9 3.87 -13.38 -11.75
C ASN A 9 5.07 -13.20 -12.70
N GLU A 10 4.95 -13.54 -13.99
CA GLU A 10 6.00 -13.29 -14.97
C GLU A 10 6.13 -11.79 -15.21
N ASP A 11 5.01 -11.06 -15.27
CA ASP A 11 5.01 -9.60 -15.40
C ASP A 11 5.66 -8.91 -14.19
N LEU A 12 5.37 -9.37 -12.98
CA LEU A 12 5.92 -8.81 -11.73
C LEU A 12 7.45 -8.97 -11.64
N GLY A 13 7.97 -10.11 -12.09
CA GLY A 13 9.39 -10.45 -12.02
C GLY A 13 10.22 -9.98 -13.22
N ALA A 14 9.59 -9.38 -14.23
CA ALA A 14 10.27 -9.03 -15.47
C ALA A 14 11.15 -7.77 -15.33
N ALA A 15 12.30 -7.77 -16.00
CA ALA A 15 13.18 -6.60 -16.06
C ALA A 15 12.50 -5.37 -16.72
N ASP A 16 11.54 -5.62 -17.60
CA ASP A 16 10.72 -4.62 -18.28
C ASP A 16 9.34 -4.41 -17.61
N PHE A 17 9.24 -4.70 -16.30
CA PHE A 17 8.07 -4.50 -15.43
C PHE A 17 7.21 -3.28 -15.80
N VAL A 18 7.85 -2.11 -15.96
CA VAL A 18 7.16 -0.86 -16.26
C VAL A 18 6.48 -0.89 -17.63
N ALA A 19 7.19 -1.38 -18.65
CA ALA A 19 6.65 -1.47 -20.01
C ALA A 19 5.46 -2.45 -20.07
N ARG A 20 5.56 -3.59 -19.38
CA ARG A 20 4.46 -4.56 -19.24
C ARG A 20 3.27 -3.97 -18.50
N GLY A 21 3.52 -3.22 -17.42
CA GLY A 21 2.47 -2.51 -16.68
C GLY A 21 1.72 -1.48 -17.53
N TYR A 22 2.40 -0.79 -18.47
CA TYR A 22 1.70 0.09 -19.40
C TYR A 22 0.97 -0.67 -20.52
N ALA A 23 1.47 -1.82 -20.95
CA ALA A 23 0.85 -2.62 -22.01
C ALA A 23 -0.39 -3.38 -21.53
N GLY A 24 -0.38 -3.89 -20.29
CA GLY A 24 -1.41 -4.77 -19.73
C GLY A 24 -2.56 -4.08 -18.97
N GLY A 25 -2.49 -2.77 -18.75
CA GLY A 25 -3.48 -2.08 -17.95
C GLY A 25 -3.27 -0.57 -17.85
N VAL A 26 -3.62 -0.01 -16.70
CA VAL A 26 -3.53 1.43 -16.42
C VAL A 26 -2.58 1.71 -15.25
N PRO A 27 -1.78 2.78 -15.31
CA PRO A 27 -0.98 3.22 -14.18
C PRO A 27 -1.86 3.83 -13.08
N MET A 28 -1.29 3.99 -11.88
CA MET A 28 -1.82 4.88 -10.84
C MET A 28 -2.24 6.24 -11.41
N GLY A 29 -3.42 6.73 -11.01
CA GLY A 29 -4.08 7.91 -11.59
C GLY A 29 -4.98 7.62 -12.79
N GLY A 30 -4.91 6.40 -13.35
CA GLY A 30 -5.73 5.97 -14.48
C GLY A 30 -7.13 5.50 -14.10
N THR A 31 -7.94 5.19 -15.12
CA THR A 31 -9.26 4.56 -14.97
C THR A 31 -9.29 3.22 -15.69
N LEU A 32 -9.55 2.16 -14.94
CA LEU A 32 -9.76 0.82 -15.43
C LEU A 32 -11.22 0.65 -15.88
N SER A 33 -11.43 0.44 -17.18
CA SER A 33 -12.74 0.14 -17.76
C SER A 33 -13.08 -1.34 -17.58
N ALA A 34 -14.36 -1.64 -17.31
CA ALA A 34 -14.86 -3.01 -17.22
C ALA A 34 -14.48 -3.85 -18.45
N ALA A 35 -13.88 -5.03 -18.23
CA ALA A 35 -13.38 -5.90 -19.30
C ALA A 35 -14.45 -6.78 -19.98
N GLY A 36 -15.74 -6.58 -19.69
CA GLY A 36 -16.81 -7.50 -20.13
C GLY A 36 -16.71 -8.92 -19.55
N LYS A 37 -15.71 -9.17 -18.69
CA LYS A 37 -15.48 -10.40 -17.92
C LYS A 37 -15.88 -10.13 -16.47
N GLN A 38 -16.42 -11.15 -15.77
CA GLN A 38 -16.62 -11.14 -14.31
C GLN A 38 -15.32 -11.35 -13.52
N ALA A 39 -14.15 -11.21 -14.14
CA ALA A 39 -12.87 -11.42 -13.47
C ALA A 39 -12.49 -10.17 -12.67
N ALA A 40 -11.99 -10.35 -11.45
CA ALA A 40 -11.53 -9.26 -10.61
C ALA A 40 -10.24 -8.60 -11.16
N PRO A 41 -10.08 -7.27 -11.00
CA PRO A 41 -8.86 -6.60 -11.40
C PRO A 41 -7.67 -7.11 -10.59
N THR A 42 -6.53 -7.18 -11.27
CA THR A 42 -5.24 -7.55 -10.70
C THR A 42 -4.36 -6.31 -10.65
N PHE A 43 -3.76 -6.05 -9.50
CA PHE A 43 -2.89 -4.92 -9.24
C PHE A 43 -1.45 -5.40 -9.09
N MET A 44 -0.59 -4.79 -9.89
CA MET A 44 0.83 -5.01 -9.86
C MET A 44 1.50 -3.84 -9.14
N VAL A 45 2.13 -4.12 -8.00
CA VAL A 45 2.74 -3.10 -7.14
C VAL A 45 4.17 -3.48 -6.81
N TRP A 46 5.06 -2.49 -6.92
CA TRP A 46 6.46 -2.58 -6.54
C TRP A 46 6.82 -1.27 -5.83
N ALA A 47 7.61 -1.39 -4.77
CA ALA A 47 8.10 -0.28 -3.98
C ALA A 47 9.54 -0.56 -3.53
N SER A 48 10.36 0.48 -3.57
CA SER A 48 11.74 0.47 -3.05
C SER A 48 11.86 1.56 -2.00
N LYS A 49 12.67 1.32 -0.97
CA LYS A 49 12.93 2.29 0.09
C LYS A 49 13.61 3.55 -0.46
N ASP A 50 13.44 4.68 0.21
CA ASP A 50 14.31 5.83 -0.01
C ASP A 50 15.74 5.48 0.42
N ALA A 51 16.75 5.93 -0.34
CA ALA A 51 18.16 5.68 -0.04
C ALA A 51 18.55 6.15 1.37
N LEU A 52 17.93 7.24 1.85
CA LEU A 52 18.19 7.91 3.12
C LEU A 52 17.16 7.59 4.22
N SER A 53 16.18 6.72 3.93
CA SER A 53 15.12 6.35 4.89
C SER A 53 15.15 4.87 5.31
N GLY A 54 14.15 4.52 6.13
CA GLY A 54 13.89 3.19 6.65
C GLY A 54 13.57 2.16 5.58
N ASN A 55 13.91 0.91 5.86
CA ASN A 55 13.40 -0.22 5.09
C ASN A 55 11.86 -0.26 5.14
N LEU A 56 11.26 -0.99 4.20
CA LEU A 56 9.82 -1.14 4.08
C LEU A 56 9.27 -2.17 5.09
N ASP A 57 8.20 -1.79 5.79
CA ASP A 57 7.36 -2.68 6.60
C ASP A 57 6.44 -3.50 5.69
N ARG A 58 5.55 -2.82 4.95
CA ARG A 58 4.51 -3.48 4.16
C ARG A 58 3.97 -2.59 3.05
N ILE A 59 3.42 -3.24 2.03
CA ILE A 59 2.55 -2.63 1.02
C ILE A 59 1.11 -3.02 1.35
N GLN A 60 0.24 -2.03 1.27
CA GLN A 60 -1.19 -2.19 1.37
C GLN A 60 -1.87 -1.70 0.09
N ILE A 61 -2.96 -2.35 -0.30
CA ILE A 61 -3.92 -1.81 -1.25
C ILE A 61 -5.14 -1.37 -0.44
N ILE A 62 -5.55 -0.12 -0.62
CA ILE A 62 -6.76 0.42 -0.03
C ILE A 62 -7.80 0.48 -1.14
N LYS A 63 -8.90 -0.25 -0.94
CA LYS A 63 -10.08 -0.22 -1.80
C LYS A 63 -11.11 0.69 -1.14
N GLY A 64 -11.57 1.70 -1.86
CA GLY A 64 -12.77 2.45 -1.52
C GLY A 64 -13.86 2.21 -2.55
N TRP A 65 -15.11 2.09 -2.14
CA TRP A 65 -16.24 1.89 -3.05
C TRP A 65 -17.54 2.46 -2.49
N LEU A 66 -18.54 2.56 -3.35
CA LEU A 66 -19.93 2.83 -2.95
C LEU A 66 -20.70 1.51 -2.95
N ASP A 67 -21.32 1.18 -1.83
CA ASP A 67 -22.21 0.02 -1.75
C ASP A 67 -23.56 0.28 -2.45
N ALA A 68 -24.43 -0.72 -2.47
CA ALA A 68 -25.75 -0.65 -3.11
C ALA A 68 -26.65 0.47 -2.54
N ASP A 69 -26.43 0.89 -1.29
CA ASP A 69 -27.16 1.97 -0.62
C ASP A 69 -26.50 3.35 -0.86
N GLY A 70 -25.40 3.39 -1.63
CA GLY A 70 -24.62 4.59 -1.90
C GLY A 70 -23.73 5.04 -0.74
N GLN A 71 -23.50 4.18 0.27
CA GLN A 71 -22.61 4.48 1.38
C GLN A 71 -21.16 4.23 1.01
N GLN A 72 -20.27 5.09 1.48
CA GLN A 72 -18.83 4.93 1.30
C GLN A 72 -18.31 3.78 2.18
N ARG A 73 -17.59 2.86 1.55
CA ARG A 73 -16.89 1.76 2.20
C ARG A 73 -15.40 1.86 1.91
N GLU A 74 -14.58 1.46 2.87
CA GLU A 74 -13.14 1.31 2.69
C GLU A 74 -12.69 -0.03 3.29
N LYS A 75 -11.77 -0.71 2.61
CA LYS A 75 -11.09 -1.89 3.11
C LYS A 75 -9.61 -1.85 2.77
N ILE A 76 -8.80 -2.27 3.75
CA ILE A 76 -7.35 -2.24 3.67
C ILE A 76 -6.84 -3.67 3.57
N TYR A 77 -6.08 -3.97 2.53
CA TYR A 77 -5.46 -5.27 2.31
C TYR A 77 -3.95 -5.14 2.49
N ASN A 78 -3.35 -5.96 3.35
CA ASN A 78 -1.89 -6.13 3.37
C ASN A 78 -1.54 -7.09 2.22
N VAL A 79 -0.75 -6.64 1.25
CA VAL A 79 -0.48 -7.41 0.02
C VAL A 79 0.96 -7.91 -0.08
N ALA A 80 1.89 -7.24 0.58
CA ALA A 80 3.26 -7.69 0.80
C ALA A 80 3.79 -7.11 2.11
N TRP A 81 4.66 -7.82 2.81
CA TRP A 81 5.30 -7.34 4.03
C TRP A 81 6.65 -8.00 4.27
N SER A 82 7.49 -7.35 5.06
CA SER A 82 8.82 -7.82 5.41
C SER A 82 8.82 -8.77 6.63
N GLY A 83 9.82 -9.65 6.64
CA GLY A 83 10.01 -10.66 7.68
C GLY A 83 8.98 -11.79 7.63
N GLU A 84 9.11 -12.75 8.55
CA GLU A 84 8.27 -13.97 8.58
C GLU A 84 6.97 -13.79 9.38
N ARG A 85 6.46 -12.57 9.47
CA ARG A 85 5.21 -12.25 10.19
C ARG A 85 4.03 -12.90 9.47
N LYS A 86 3.06 -13.38 10.24
CA LYS A 86 1.81 -13.94 9.71
C LYS A 86 0.63 -13.15 10.26
N PRO A 87 -0.41 -12.88 9.44
CA PRO A 87 -1.68 -12.41 9.94
C PRO A 87 -2.25 -13.38 10.97
N ASP A 88 -2.94 -12.87 11.97
CA ASP A 88 -3.73 -13.68 12.91
C ASP A 88 -5.03 -14.21 12.25
N ALA A 89 -5.85 -14.90 13.05
CA ALA A 89 -7.12 -15.48 12.59
C ALA A 89 -8.11 -14.43 12.05
N ASP A 90 -7.98 -13.17 12.49
CA ASP A 90 -8.80 -12.04 12.05
C ASP A 90 -8.18 -11.31 10.85
N GLY A 91 -7.07 -11.83 10.29
CA GLY A 91 -6.35 -11.24 9.17
C GLY A 91 -5.50 -10.02 9.55
N LYS A 92 -5.31 -9.74 10.83
CA LYS A 92 -4.51 -8.61 11.30
C LYS A 92 -3.03 -9.01 11.33
N LEU A 93 -2.23 -8.25 10.58
CA LEU A 93 -0.77 -8.43 10.54
C LEU A 93 -0.11 -7.64 11.68
N ALA A 94 0.67 -8.35 12.50
CA ALA A 94 1.45 -7.76 13.59
C ALA A 94 2.33 -6.58 13.12
N ALA A 95 2.52 -5.62 14.02
CA ALA A 95 3.42 -4.49 13.78
C ALA A 95 4.85 -4.98 13.50
N VAL A 96 5.57 -4.26 12.64
CA VAL A 96 7.01 -4.46 12.52
C VAL A 96 7.67 -3.98 13.81
N GLY A 97 8.86 -4.51 14.12
CA GLY A 97 9.63 -4.05 15.28
C GLY A 97 10.00 -2.56 15.20
N ASN A 98 10.59 -2.03 16.28
CA ASN A 98 11.08 -0.66 16.34
C ASN A 98 12.58 -0.66 16.68
N THR A 99 13.38 -0.02 15.83
CA THR A 99 14.83 0.09 15.96
C THR A 99 15.30 1.51 16.32
N VAL A 100 14.37 2.41 16.66
CA VAL A 100 14.70 3.81 16.99
C VAL A 100 15.48 3.87 18.30
N ASP A 101 16.69 4.44 18.23
CA ASP A 101 17.47 4.89 19.36
C ASP A 101 17.13 6.37 19.60
N VAL A 102 16.29 6.61 20.61
CA VAL A 102 15.77 7.94 20.96
C VAL A 102 16.90 8.87 21.40
N ALA A 103 17.84 8.38 22.21
CA ALA A 103 18.95 9.18 22.73
C ALA A 103 19.88 9.65 21.60
N LYS A 104 20.08 8.80 20.57
CA LYS A 104 20.88 9.16 19.40
C LYS A 104 20.07 9.77 18.26
N ALA A 105 18.75 9.90 18.38
CA ALA A 105 17.85 10.24 17.30
C ALA A 105 18.23 9.51 16.00
N SER A 106 18.35 8.19 16.08
CA SER A 106 18.82 7.34 14.99
C SER A 106 18.04 6.03 14.95
N TYR A 107 18.26 5.21 13.94
CA TYR A 107 17.63 3.91 13.79
C TYR A 107 18.51 3.00 12.93
N THR A 108 18.22 1.70 12.92
CA THR A 108 18.95 0.73 12.08
C THR A 108 18.01 0.06 11.09
N ASN A 109 18.49 -0.18 9.88
CA ASN A 109 17.79 -0.96 8.87
C ASN A 109 17.99 -2.47 9.05
N SER A 110 18.03 -2.93 10.31
CA SER A 110 18.19 -4.35 10.67
C SER A 110 16.90 -5.17 10.52
N ILE A 111 15.76 -4.49 10.37
CA ILE A 111 14.43 -5.05 10.09
C ILE A 111 13.86 -4.38 8.84
N GLY A 112 12.73 -4.87 8.35
CA GLY A 112 12.15 -4.39 7.09
C GLY A 112 12.78 -5.04 5.86
N ALA A 113 12.32 -4.66 4.67
CA ALA A 113 12.92 -5.06 3.40
C ALA A 113 13.26 -3.82 2.55
N PRO A 114 14.36 -3.82 1.78
CA PRO A 114 14.70 -2.69 0.92
C PRO A 114 13.71 -2.51 -0.23
N GLU A 115 13.10 -3.61 -0.68
CA GLU A 115 12.10 -3.63 -1.74
C GLU A 115 10.98 -4.59 -1.37
N LEU A 116 9.77 -4.28 -1.81
CA LEU A 116 8.60 -5.13 -1.70
C LEU A 116 7.82 -5.08 -3.02
N SER A 117 7.23 -6.20 -3.38
CA SER A 117 6.41 -6.31 -4.58
C SER A 117 5.27 -7.30 -4.36
N ALA A 118 4.15 -7.06 -5.02
CA ALA A 118 3.01 -7.97 -4.99
C ALA A 118 2.22 -7.93 -6.29
N LEU A 119 1.65 -9.08 -6.60
CA LEU A 119 0.53 -9.22 -7.51
C LEU A 119 -0.70 -9.50 -6.65
N TRP A 120 -1.66 -8.58 -6.64
CA TRP A 120 -2.85 -8.69 -5.80
C TRP A 120 -4.12 -8.59 -6.62
N ARG A 121 -4.98 -9.62 -6.54
CA ARG A 121 -6.31 -9.63 -7.14
C ARG A 121 -7.34 -9.33 -6.07
N ASP A 122 -8.28 -8.43 -6.34
CA ASP A 122 -9.33 -8.07 -5.38
C ASP A 122 -10.23 -9.28 -5.08
N PRO A 123 -10.20 -9.84 -3.86
CA PRO A 123 -11.00 -11.01 -3.51
C PRO A 123 -12.49 -10.67 -3.32
N ASP A 124 -12.80 -9.39 -3.06
CA ASP A 124 -14.14 -8.91 -2.75
C ASP A 124 -14.66 -8.01 -3.89
N PHE A 125 -14.25 -8.28 -5.13
CA PHE A 125 -14.60 -7.46 -6.29
C PHE A 125 -16.05 -7.66 -6.69
N ASP A 126 -16.80 -6.55 -6.72
CA ASP A 126 -18.10 -6.48 -7.35
C ASP A 126 -18.01 -5.62 -8.62
N PRO A 127 -18.28 -6.17 -9.81
CA PRO A 127 -18.22 -5.41 -11.07
C PRO A 127 -19.26 -4.30 -11.17
N SER A 128 -20.30 -4.31 -10.32
CA SER A 128 -21.35 -3.29 -10.27
C SER A 128 -20.97 -2.05 -9.46
N GLU A 129 -20.00 -2.17 -8.56
CA GLU A 129 -19.61 -1.11 -7.65
C GLU A 129 -18.61 -0.16 -8.31
N GLN A 130 -18.84 1.15 -8.16
CA GLN A 130 -17.80 2.12 -8.45
C GLN A 130 -16.76 2.06 -7.32
N ALA A 131 -15.53 1.76 -7.70
CA ALA A 131 -14.43 1.58 -6.75
C ALA A 131 -13.19 2.36 -7.16
N PHE A 132 -12.32 2.61 -6.21
CA PHE A 132 -10.97 3.10 -6.45
C PHE A 132 -9.98 2.36 -5.58
N TYR A 133 -8.74 2.27 -6.06
CA TYR A 133 -7.68 1.50 -5.44
C TYR A 133 -6.42 2.35 -5.39
N TYR A 134 -5.78 2.46 -4.23
CA TYR A 134 -4.45 3.06 -4.14
C TYR A 134 -3.53 2.22 -3.26
N ALA A 135 -2.23 2.28 -3.56
CA ALA A 135 -1.23 1.64 -2.75
C ALA A 135 -0.80 2.56 -1.60
N ARG A 136 -0.66 2.00 -0.40
CA ARG A 136 0.01 2.63 0.74
C ARG A 136 1.20 1.78 1.14
N VAL A 137 2.38 2.36 1.14
CA VAL A 137 3.62 1.71 1.58
C VAL A 137 4.00 2.27 2.93
N LEU A 138 4.32 1.40 3.88
CA LEU A 138 4.75 1.78 5.23
C LEU A 138 6.22 1.43 5.38
N GLU A 139 7.00 2.33 5.95
CA GLU A 139 8.37 2.07 6.37
C GLU A 139 8.42 1.44 7.76
N ILE A 140 9.58 0.98 8.19
CA ILE A 140 9.82 0.71 9.62
C ILE A 140 9.79 2.02 10.41
N PRO A 141 9.57 1.99 11.74
CA PRO A 141 9.59 3.19 12.56
C PRO A 141 10.91 3.96 12.45
N THR A 142 10.80 5.27 12.23
CA THR A 142 11.91 6.23 12.21
C THR A 142 11.74 7.26 13.34
N PRO A 143 12.81 7.95 13.76
CA PRO A 143 12.71 9.01 14.75
C PRO A 143 11.78 10.12 14.24
N ARG A 144 10.88 10.59 15.09
CA ARG A 144 10.03 11.74 14.76
C ARG A 144 10.87 13.02 14.77
N TRP A 145 10.45 14.06 14.04
CA TRP A 145 11.12 15.38 14.05
C TRP A 145 11.40 15.90 15.47
N SER A 146 10.45 15.71 16.39
CA SER A 146 10.59 16.12 17.81
C SER A 146 11.73 15.41 18.54
N THR A 147 12.11 14.20 18.11
CA THR A 147 13.23 13.44 18.65
C THR A 147 14.57 13.95 18.14
N TYR A 148 14.64 14.37 16.86
CA TYR A 148 15.81 15.07 16.34
C TYR A 148 16.03 16.42 17.05
N ASP A 149 14.95 17.17 17.27
CA ASP A 149 15.01 18.46 17.96
C ASP A 149 15.42 18.30 19.43
N ALA A 150 14.81 17.37 20.16
CA ALA A 150 15.17 17.10 21.55
C ALA A 150 16.67 16.78 21.70
N LYS A 151 17.21 15.91 20.84
CA LYS A 151 18.65 15.62 20.79
C LYS A 151 19.49 16.86 20.50
N THR A 152 19.08 17.66 19.51
CA THR A 152 19.83 18.86 19.08
C THR A 152 19.84 19.92 20.18
N LEU A 153 18.75 20.05 20.91
CA LEU A 153 18.58 21.00 22.01
C LEU A 153 19.14 20.48 23.35
N GLY A 154 19.50 19.20 23.44
CA GLY A 154 19.98 18.58 24.67
C GLY A 154 18.90 18.46 25.76
N ILE A 155 17.63 18.31 25.34
CA ILE A 155 16.48 18.13 26.23
C ILE A 155 15.85 16.76 26.02
N ASP A 156 15.02 16.33 26.95
CA ASP A 156 14.19 15.14 26.75
C ASP A 156 13.05 15.40 25.75
N VAL A 157 12.59 14.34 25.08
CA VAL A 157 11.39 14.42 24.23
C VAL A 157 10.20 14.79 25.14
N PRO A 158 9.45 15.88 24.84
CA PRO A 158 8.35 16.31 25.68
C PRO A 158 7.32 15.21 25.96
N GLU A 159 6.78 15.20 27.17
CA GLU A 159 5.74 14.24 27.55
C GLU A 159 4.53 14.30 26.60
N GLY A 160 4.02 13.13 26.22
CA GLY A 160 2.90 13.01 25.28
C GLY A 160 3.28 13.06 23.80
N LEU A 161 4.54 13.33 23.44
CA LEU A 161 5.01 13.24 22.06
C LEU A 161 5.62 11.85 21.77
N PRO A 162 5.18 11.15 20.71
CA PRO A 162 5.79 9.89 20.33
C PRO A 162 7.21 10.14 19.80
N ALA A 163 8.17 9.34 20.29
CA ALA A 163 9.58 9.44 19.90
C ALA A 163 9.87 8.83 18.51
N SER A 164 8.92 8.09 17.95
CA SER A 164 9.03 7.50 16.62
C SER A 164 7.74 7.70 15.84
N ILE A 165 7.86 7.72 14.52
CA ILE A 165 6.74 7.70 13.59
C ILE A 165 6.95 6.60 12.56
N GLN A 166 5.87 6.15 11.94
CA GLN A 166 5.95 5.26 10.79
C GLN A 166 5.58 6.05 9.54
N GLU A 167 6.57 6.27 8.68
CA GLU A 167 6.38 7.00 7.44
C GLU A 167 5.53 6.22 6.45
N ARG A 168 4.83 6.96 5.57
CA ARG A 168 3.85 6.40 4.63
C ARG A 168 3.96 7.07 3.27
N ALA A 169 4.09 6.26 2.22
CA ALA A 169 3.95 6.69 0.85
C ALA A 169 2.60 6.25 0.29
N PHE A 170 1.97 7.10 -0.52
CA PHE A 170 0.67 6.84 -1.15
C PHE A 170 0.77 6.99 -2.66
N SER A 171 0.16 6.07 -3.41
CA SER A 171 -0.03 6.26 -4.84
C SER A 171 -1.28 7.10 -5.13
N SER A 172 -1.34 7.72 -6.30
CA SER A 172 -2.60 8.16 -6.89
C SER A 172 -3.56 6.96 -7.07
N PRO A 173 -4.88 7.17 -6.96
CA PRO A 173 -5.85 6.10 -7.12
C PRO A 173 -5.96 5.65 -8.57
N VAL A 174 -6.11 4.34 -8.77
CA VAL A 174 -6.68 3.74 -9.98
C VAL A 174 -8.18 3.65 -9.77
N TRP A 175 -8.95 4.28 -10.65
CA TRP A 175 -10.41 4.24 -10.60
C TRP A 175 -10.94 3.04 -11.37
N TYR A 176 -12.00 2.39 -10.89
CA TYR A 176 -12.77 1.40 -11.63
C TYR A 176 -14.15 1.97 -11.95
N ARG A 177 -14.56 1.83 -13.21
CA ARG A 177 -15.88 2.23 -13.68
C ARG A 177 -16.66 1.02 -14.23
N PRO A 178 -17.80 0.67 -13.63
CA PRO A 178 -18.73 -0.31 -14.18
C PRO A 178 -19.18 0.06 -15.59
N SER A 179 -19.49 -0.96 -16.41
CA SER A 179 -20.13 -0.72 -17.72
C SER A 179 -21.54 -0.14 -17.54
N ALA A 180 -21.94 0.80 -18.40
CA ALA A 180 -23.18 1.60 -18.31
C ALA A 180 -24.52 0.82 -18.27
N GLY A 181 -24.51 -0.51 -18.30
CA GLY A 181 -25.69 -1.37 -18.15
C GLY A 181 -25.96 -1.83 -16.72
N VAL A 182 -25.06 -1.57 -15.76
CA VAL A 182 -25.25 -1.92 -14.36
C VAL A 182 -25.76 -0.68 -13.62
N THR A 183 -27.02 -0.33 -13.89
CA THR A 183 -27.69 0.78 -13.22
C THR A 183 -28.01 0.34 -11.80
N ALA A 184 -27.33 0.92 -10.80
CA ALA A 184 -27.81 0.93 -9.43
C ALA A 184 -29.25 1.47 -9.46
N LYS A 185 -30.22 0.64 -9.04
CA LYS A 185 -31.60 1.10 -8.90
C LYS A 185 -31.58 2.26 -7.90
N ARG A 186 -31.94 3.44 -8.39
CA ARG A 186 -32.23 4.62 -7.57
C ARG A 186 -33.47 4.38 -6.72
#